data_AF-A0A6P1ZA52-F1
#
_entry.id   AF-A0A6P1ZA52-F1
#
_cell.length_a   1.000
_cell.length_b   1.000
_cell.length_c   1.000
_cell.angle_alpha   90.00
_cell.angle_beta   90.00
_cell.angle_gamma   90.00
#
_symmetry.space_group_name_H-M   'P 1'
#
loop_
_entity.id
_entity.type
_entity.pdbx_description
1 polymer ?
#
loop_
_entity_poly.entity_id
_entity_poly.type
_entity_poly.pdbx_seq_one_letter_code
_entity_poly.pdbx_strand_id
1 'polypeptide(L)' 'PLEYATAASMSTKDYVVGMKDSSGSMVDFLHFTDAIQRAGGEVQMLTGREENLVPSLLMGAKDCITASSGIFPEIIDGAY' A
#
# COMPACT_ATOMS: atom_id res chain seq x y z
N PRO A 1 2.58 7.34 13.58
CA PRO A 1 2.46 7.40 12.10
C PRO A 1 3.85 7.33 11.48
N LEU A 2 4.03 6.60 10.37
CA LEU A 2 5.28 6.63 9.61
C LEU A 2 5.35 7.97 8.85
N GLU A 3 6.51 8.62 8.84
CA GLU A 3 6.70 9.86 8.09
C GLU A 3 6.96 9.58 6.60
N TYR A 4 6.45 10.44 5.71
CA TYR A 4 6.68 10.32 4.25
C TYR A 4 8.16 10.28 3.88
N ALA A 5 8.97 11.14 4.49
CA ALA A 5 10.42 11.18 4.24
C ALA A 5 11.12 9.88 4.66
N THR A 6 10.66 9.24 5.74
CA THR A 6 11.19 7.96 6.20
C THR A 6 10.80 6.85 5.23
N ALA A 7 9.54 6.78 4.79
CA ALA A 7 9.09 5.82 3.80
C ALA A 7 9.86 5.96 2.48
N ALA A 8 10.02 7.19 1.99
CA ALA A 8 10.79 7.51 0.79
C ALA A 8 12.26 7.07 0.93
N SER A 9 12.94 7.41 2.03
CA SER A 9 14.33 6.99 2.26
C SER A 9 14.48 5.47 2.30
N MET A 10 13.60 4.78 3.01
CA MET A 10 13.63 3.32 3.14
C MET A 10 13.31 2.62 1.81
N SER A 11 12.46 3.20 0.97
CA SER A 11 12.08 2.62 -0.32
C SER A 11 13.23 2.50 -1.34
N THR A 12 14.34 3.21 -1.10
CA THR A 12 15.55 3.13 -1.95
C THR A 12 16.47 1.95 -1.59
N LYS A 13 16.12 1.16 -0.57
CA LYS A 13 16.93 0.03 -0.11
C LYS A 13 16.48 -1.25 -0.81
N ASP A 14 17.41 -1.97 -1.43
CA ASP A 14 17.12 -3.19 -2.18
C ASP A 14 16.39 -4.28 -1.37
N TYR A 15 16.53 -4.27 -0.04
CA TYR A 15 15.89 -5.23 0.86
C TYR A 15 14.50 -4.77 1.38
N VAL A 16 14.06 -3.57 1.03
CA VAL A 16 12.70 -3.08 1.31
C VAL A 16 11.91 -3.24 0.02
N VAL A 17 11.01 -4.24 -0.02
CA VAL A 17 10.31 -4.62 -1.27
C VAL A 17 8.88 -4.11 -1.36
N GLY A 18 8.33 -3.60 -0.25
CA GLY A 18 6.95 -3.18 -0.18
C GLY A 18 6.63 -2.37 1.06
N MET A 19 5.50 -1.67 0.99
CA MET A 19 4.93 -0.92 2.09
C MET A 19 3.44 -1.27 2.20
N LYS A 20 3.03 -1.73 3.38
CA LYS A 20 1.62 -1.86 3.75
C LYS A 20 1.18 -0.57 4.43
N ASP A 21 0.19 0.11 3.87
CA ASP A 21 -0.47 1.23 4.53
C ASP A 21 -1.78 0.79 5.20
N SER A 22 -1.89 1.04 6.51
CA SER A 22 -3.09 0.77 7.30
C SER A 22 -3.77 2.04 7.81
N SER A 23 -3.37 3.22 7.31
CA SER A 23 -3.88 4.52 7.75
C SER A 23 -5.40 4.66 7.62
N GLY A 24 -6.00 4.03 6.59
CA GLY A 24 -7.40 4.26 6.21
C GLY A 24 -7.60 5.53 5.37
N SER A 25 -6.53 6.27 5.07
CA SER A 25 -6.57 7.51 4.30
C SER A 25 -6.01 7.26 2.90
N MET A 26 -6.88 7.33 1.89
CA MET A 26 -6.43 7.25 0.49
C MET A 26 -5.51 8.43 0.14
N VAL A 27 -5.70 9.58 0.79
CA VAL A 27 -4.82 10.75 0.62
C VAL A 27 -3.41 10.41 1.09
N ASP A 28 -3.27 9.80 2.26
CA ASP A 28 -1.95 9.42 2.78
C ASP A 28 -1.33 8.28 1.95
N PHE A 29 -2.15 7.30 1.51
CA PHE A 29 -1.71 6.24 0.60
C PHE A 29 -1.06 6.81 -0.67
N LEU A 30 -1.69 7.81 -1.28
CA LEU A 30 -1.17 8.49 -2.48
C LEU A 30 0.05 9.35 -2.18
N HIS A 31 0.08 10.04 -1.04
CA HIS A 31 1.27 10.79 -0.63
C HIS A 31 2.48 9.89 -0.37
N PHE A 32 2.29 8.71 0.24
CA PHE A 32 3.36 7.72 0.37
C PHE A 32 3.85 7.25 -1.01
N THR A 33 2.91 6.93 -1.91
CA THR A 33 3.24 6.47 -3.26
C THR A 33 4.04 7.53 -4.04
N ASP A 34 3.59 8.80 -4.03
CA ASP A 34 4.29 9.92 -4.67
C ASP A 34 5.68 10.17 -4.04
N ALA A 35 5.79 10.15 -2.71
CA ALA A 35 7.07 10.34 -2.02
C ALA A 35 8.09 9.24 -2.37
N ILE A 36 7.64 7.99 -2.43
CA ILE A 36 8.44 6.82 -2.83
C ILE A 36 8.91 6.96 -4.28
N GLN A 37 8.00 7.26 -5.21
CA GLN A 37 8.32 7.43 -6.62
C GLN A 37 9.33 8.56 -6.85
N ARG A 38 9.17 9.70 -6.16
CA ARG A 38 10.11 10.83 -6.25
C ARG A 38 11.50 10.51 -5.70
N ALA A 39 11.59 9.60 -4.74
CA ALA A 39 12.87 9.12 -4.23
C ALA A 39 13.53 8.05 -5.13
N GLY A 40 12.86 7.62 -6.19
CA GLY A 40 13.32 6.53 -7.06
C GLY A 40 13.18 5.15 -6.42
N GLY A 41 12.34 4.99 -5.39
CA GLY A 41 12.04 3.70 -4.79
C GLY A 41 11.02 2.92 -5.62
N GLU A 42 11.24 1.63 -5.78
CA GLU A 42 10.36 0.72 -6.54
C GLU A 42 9.65 -0.29 -5.62
N VAL A 43 9.17 0.18 -4.48
CA VAL A 43 8.47 -0.69 -3.52
C VAL A 43 7.01 -0.88 -3.89
N GLN A 44 6.49 -2.07 -3.63
CA GLN A 44 5.08 -2.39 -3.88
C GLN A 44 4.20 -1.83 -2.77
N MET A 45 3.17 -1.06 -3.16
CA MET A 45 2.19 -0.55 -2.20
C MET A 45 1.08 -1.58 -1.99
N LEU A 46 0.73 -1.82 -0.72
CA LEU A 46 -0.38 -2.68 -0.31
C LEU A 46 -1.31 -1.93 0.64
N THR A 47 -2.62 -2.11 0.51
CA THR A 47 -3.60 -1.56 1.46
C THR A 47 -3.89 -2.54 2.59
N GLY A 48 -4.02 -2.01 3.81
CA GLY A 48 -4.39 -2.74 5.01
C GLY A 48 -5.86 -2.58 5.42
N ARG A 49 -6.68 -1.96 4.56
CA ARG A 49 -8.07 -1.59 4.87
C ARG A 49 -8.99 -2.05 3.76
N GLU A 50 -9.98 -2.86 4.12
CA GLU A 50 -10.93 -3.50 3.20
C GLU A 50 -11.68 -2.47 2.35
N GLU A 51 -12.14 -1.37 2.96
CA GLU A 51 -12.85 -0.29 2.28
C GLU A 51 -11.99 0.42 1.22
N ASN A 52 -10.66 0.32 1.34
CA ASN A 52 -9.71 0.92 0.43
C ASN A 52 -9.17 -0.06 -0.63
N LEU A 53 -9.57 -1.34 -0.61
CA LEU A 53 -9.04 -2.36 -1.55
C LEU A 53 -9.18 -1.93 -3.01
N VAL A 54 -10.41 -1.80 -3.48
CA VAL A 54 -10.72 -1.44 -4.86
C VAL A 54 -10.08 -0.10 -5.28
N PRO A 55 -10.24 1.01 -4.53
CA PRO A 55 -9.60 2.27 -4.94
C PRO A 55 -8.07 2.20 -4.90
N SER A 56 -7.45 1.48 -3.95
CA SER A 56 -5.99 1.29 -3.95
C SER A 56 -5.52 0.54 -5.19
N LEU A 57 -6.21 -0.53 -5.59
CA LEU A 57 -5.90 -1.28 -6.82
C LEU A 57 -6.00 -0.39 -8.07
N LEU A 58 -7.06 0.41 -8.18
CA LEU A 58 -7.23 1.38 -9.28
C LEU A 58 -6.13 2.44 -9.33
N MET A 59 -5.53 2.77 -8.18
CA MET A 59 -4.40 3.70 -8.07
C MET A 59 -3.03 3.03 -8.25
N GLY A 60 -2.98 1.75 -8.61
CA GLY A 60 -1.74 1.02 -8.88
C GLY A 60 -1.11 0.34 -7.67
N ALA A 61 -1.85 0.17 -6.57
CA ALA A 61 -1.44 -0.74 -5.52
C ALA A 61 -1.34 -2.16 -6.07
N LYS A 62 -0.40 -2.95 -5.54
CA LYS A 62 -0.23 -4.33 -5.98
C LYS A 62 -1.29 -5.26 -5.42
N ASP A 63 -1.57 -5.14 -4.13
CA ASP A 63 -2.36 -6.11 -3.38
C ASP A 63 -2.84 -5.51 -2.05
N CYS A 64 -3.34 -6.34 -1.14
CA CYS A 64 -3.76 -5.97 0.19
C CYS A 64 -3.30 -6.97 1.25
N ILE A 65 -3.26 -6.51 2.50
CA ILE A 65 -3.10 -7.36 3.69
C ILE A 65 -4.21 -6.96 4.67
N THR A 66 -5.38 -7.53 4.48
CA THR A 66 -6.60 -7.27 5.25
C THR A 66 -6.87 -8.36 6.27
N ALA A 67 -7.74 -8.10 7.24
CA ALA A 67 -8.13 -9.13 8.22
C ALA A 67 -9.16 -10.08 7.61
N SER A 68 -10.04 -9.54 6.76
CA SER A 68 -11.14 -10.28 6.16
C SER A 68 -10.68 -11.37 5.19
N SER A 69 -9.47 -11.28 4.62
CA SER A 69 -8.88 -12.35 3.80
C SER A 69 -8.65 -13.66 4.57
N GLY A 70 -8.54 -13.60 5.91
CA GLY A 70 -8.46 -14.78 6.75
C GLY A 70 -9.80 -15.48 7.03
N ILE A 71 -10.92 -14.82 6.71
CA ILE A 71 -12.27 -15.33 6.98
C ILE A 71 -13.03 -15.60 5.67
N PHE A 72 -12.98 -14.65 4.74
CA PHE A 72 -13.66 -14.69 3.44
C PHE A 72 -12.66 -14.36 2.30
N PRO A 73 -11.65 -15.22 2.07
CA PRO A 73 -10.66 -14.99 1.02
C PRO A 73 -11.29 -14.81 -0.36
N GLU A 74 -12.40 -15.49 -0.65
CA GLU A 74 -13.09 -15.43 -1.95
C GLU A 74 -13.67 -14.04 -2.26
N ILE A 75 -14.06 -13.28 -1.22
CA ILE A 75 -14.56 -11.91 -1.39
C ILE A 75 -13.41 -10.95 -1.72
N ILE A 76 -12.26 -11.14 -1.07
CA ILE A 76 -11.07 -10.32 -1.30
C ILE A 76 -10.46 -10.65 -2.66
N ASP A 77 -10.34 -11.93 -3.00
CA ASP A 77 -9.85 -12.41 -4.30
C ASP A 77 -10.75 -11.94 -5.46
N GLY A 78 -12.08 -11.95 -5.28
CA GLY A 78 -13.03 -11.46 -6.27
C GLY A 78 -12.96 -9.95 -6.56
N ALA A 79 -12.15 -9.18 -5.83
CA ALA A 79 -11.91 -7.76 -6.08
C ALA A 79 -10.74 -7.48 -7.04
N TYR A 80 -9.94 -8.49 -7.39
CA TYR A 80 -8.84 -8.44 -8.37
C TYR A 80 -9.35 -8.74 -9.80
#